data_AF-A0A845Z8S4-F1
#
_entry.id   AF-A0A845Z8S4-F1
#
_cell.length_a   1.000
_cell.length_b   1.000
_cell.length_c   1.000
_cell.angle_alpha   90.00
_cell.angle_beta   90.00
_cell.angle_gamma   90.00
#
_symmetry.space_group_name_H-M   'P 1'
#
loop_
_entity.id
_entity.type
_entity.pdbx_description
1 polymer ?
#
loop_
_entity_poly.entity_id
_entity_poly.type
_entity_poly.pdbx_seq_one_letter_code
_entity_poly.pdbx_strand_id
1 'polypeptide(L)'
;MFLSLLPFILILKGGEEATVRQALQLLREDEELSELENLLAFFTTFVFKTEIVQQIMRWDMAVLQESPWYQQILQEGVKIGEQRGEQRGIEIGEQRGEQRGEQRGILSGI
;
A
#
# COMPACT_ATOMS: atom_id res chain seq x y z
N MET A 1 6.85 14.25 28.49
CA MET A 1 6.84 15.24 27.38
C MET A 1 7.82 14.93 26.24
N PHE A 2 8.89 14.13 26.42
CA PHE A 2 9.81 13.80 25.31
C PHE A 2 9.33 12.70 24.35
N LEU A 3 8.43 11.82 24.79
CA LEU A 3 7.96 10.68 23.98
C LEU A 3 7.15 11.09 22.74
N SER A 4 6.44 12.23 22.79
CA SER A 4 5.71 12.77 21.63
C SER A 4 6.62 13.26 20.49
N LEU A 5 7.93 13.38 20.74
CA LEU A 5 8.92 13.78 19.74
C LEU A 5 9.61 12.59 19.07
N LEU A 6 9.36 11.35 19.51
CA LEU A 6 9.93 10.13 18.93
C LEU A 6 9.80 10.05 17.39
N PRO A 7 8.65 10.42 16.79
CA PRO A 7 8.50 10.45 15.33
C PRO A 7 9.50 11.35 14.60
N PHE A 8 9.92 12.44 15.25
CA PHE A 8 10.80 13.46 14.66
C PHE A 8 12.28 13.18 14.90
N ILE A 9 12.61 12.43 15.96
CA ILE A 9 13.99 12.01 16.28
C ILE A 9 14.59 11.17 15.15
N LEU A 10 13.75 10.44 14.41
CA LEU A 10 14.14 9.64 13.26
C LEU A 10 14.79 10.47 12.14
N ILE A 11 14.24 11.66 11.87
CA ILE A 11 14.78 12.58 10.87
C ILE A 11 16.04 13.27 11.39
N LEU A 12 16.06 13.62 12.69
CA LEU A 12 17.17 14.36 13.31
C LEU A 12 18.41 13.51 13.57
N LYS A 13 18.26 12.19 13.75
CA LYS A 13 19.36 11.25 14.04
C LYS A 13 19.77 10.41 12.81
N GLY A 14 19.26 10.71 11.62
CA GLY A 14 19.67 10.05 10.37
C GLY A 14 19.10 8.66 10.15
N GLY A 15 18.01 8.31 10.84
CA GLY A 15 17.27 7.05 10.66
C GLY A 15 18.12 5.79 10.73
N GLU A 16 18.73 5.52 11.89
CA GLU A 16 19.27 4.19 12.14
C GLU A 16 18.14 3.21 12.50
N GLU A 17 18.14 2.02 11.90
CA GLU A 17 17.13 0.99 12.14
C GLU A 17 16.97 0.63 13.62
N ALA A 18 18.09 0.54 14.36
CA ALA A 18 18.08 0.25 15.79
C ALA A 18 17.29 1.32 16.58
N THR A 19 17.40 2.59 16.18
CA THR A 19 16.68 3.70 16.79
C THR A 19 15.17 3.58 16.52
N VAL A 20 14.77 3.16 15.31
CA VAL A 20 13.36 2.93 14.96
C VAL A 20 12.75 1.80 15.77
N ARG A 21 13.46 0.67 15.87
CA ARG A 21 13.01 -0.49 16.64
C ARG A 21 12.80 -0.13 18.12
N GLN A 22 13.72 0.66 18.68
CA GLN A 22 13.63 1.11 20.06
C GLN A 22 12.49 2.12 20.27
N ALA A 23 12.29 3.05 19.33
CA ALA A 23 11.16 3.99 19.38
C ALA A 23 9.81 3.27 19.28
N LEU A 24 9.68 2.27 18.40
CA LEU A 24 8.46 1.45 18.29
C LEU A 24 8.16 0.67 19.55
N GLN A 25 9.18 0.13 20.21
CA GLN A 25 8.99 -0.57 21.47
C GLN A 25 8.42 0.37 22.55
N LEU A 26 8.96 1.57 22.67
CA LEU A 26 8.48 2.58 23.62
C LEU A 26 7.06 3.06 23.31
N LEU A 27 6.71 3.22 22.03
CA LEU A 27 5.36 3.63 21.62
C LEU A 27 4.31 2.54 21.85
N ARG A 28 4.70 1.26 21.78
CA ARG A 28 3.81 0.11 22.01
C ARG A 28 3.60 -0.23 23.47
N GLU A 29 4.51 0.20 24.34
CA GLU A 29 4.40 0.03 25.79
C GLU A 29 3.43 1.05 26.43
N ASP A 30 3.01 2.06 25.68
CA ASP A 30 2.13 3.15 26.14
C ASP A 30 0.87 3.25 25.27
N GLU A 31 -0.29 2.92 25.84
CA GLU A 31 -1.57 2.91 25.13
C GLU A 31 -1.94 4.28 24.54
N GLU A 32 -1.58 5.39 25.19
CA GLU A 32 -1.89 6.74 24.69
C GLU A 32 -0.98 7.15 23.52
N LEU A 33 0.20 6.53 23.41
CA LEU A 33 1.18 6.85 22.36
C LEU A 33 1.12 5.89 21.17
N SER A 34 0.28 4.86 21.25
CA SER A 34 0.06 3.89 20.16
C SER A 34 -0.33 4.57 18.83
N GLU A 35 -1.06 5.68 18.87
CA GLU A 35 -1.41 6.47 17.67
C GLU A 35 -0.19 7.07 16.97
N LEU A 36 0.88 7.38 17.72
CA LEU A 36 2.13 7.92 17.17
C LEU A 36 2.94 6.86 16.41
N GLU A 37 2.65 5.57 16.59
CA GLU A 37 3.27 4.49 15.81
C GLU A 37 3.00 4.68 14.31
N ASN A 38 1.79 5.09 13.93
CA ASN A 38 1.44 5.37 12.54
C ASN A 38 2.24 6.55 11.97
N LEU A 39 2.44 7.60 12.78
CA LEU A 39 3.21 8.76 12.39
C LEU A 39 4.70 8.41 12.24
N LEU A 40 5.23 7.59 13.15
CA LEU A 40 6.58 7.02 13.07
C LEU A 40 6.73 6.18 11.79
N ALA A 41 5.76 5.32 11.49
CA ALA A 41 5.75 4.48 10.29
C ALA A 41 5.84 5.31 9.01
N PHE A 42 5.03 6.36 8.94
CA PHE A 42 5.02 7.30 7.82
C PHE A 42 6.39 7.95 7.63
N PHE A 43 7.01 8.47 8.69
CA PHE A 43 8.36 9.05 8.60
C PHE A 43 9.43 8.04 8.20
N THR A 44 9.29 6.79 8.63
CA THR A 44 10.21 5.71 8.28
C THR A 44 10.22 5.44 6.76
N THR A 45 9.10 5.66 6.04
CA THR A 45 9.05 5.52 4.57
C THR A 45 9.91 6.54 3.81
N PHE A 46 10.23 7.70 4.40
CA PHE A 46 11.11 8.69 3.77
C PHE A 46 12.59 8.40 3.96
N VAL A 47 12.93 7.56 4.94
CA VAL A 47 14.31 7.31 5.35
C VAL A 47 14.78 5.90 4.98
N PHE A 48 13.87 4.92 4.97
CA PHE A 48 14.20 3.52 4.70
C PHE A 48 13.52 2.98 3.45
N LYS A 49 14.13 1.93 2.88
CA LYS A 49 13.52 1.13 1.82
C LYS A 49 12.35 0.30 2.35
N THR A 50 11.39 0.03 1.47
CA THR A 50 10.12 -0.62 1.81
C THR A 50 10.29 -1.98 2.51
N GLU A 51 11.32 -2.75 2.19
CA GLU A 51 11.56 -4.07 2.79
C GLU A 51 11.87 -3.99 4.29
N ILE A 52 12.64 -2.98 4.69
CA ILE A 52 13.00 -2.73 6.09
C ILE A 52 11.77 -2.25 6.87
N VAL A 53 10.97 -1.36 6.26
CA VAL A 53 9.72 -0.89 6.87
C VAL A 53 8.77 -2.05 7.14
N GLN A 54 8.65 -3.02 6.22
CA GLN A 54 7.81 -4.20 6.40
C GLN A 54 8.30 -5.16 7.49
N GLN A 55 9.61 -5.25 7.72
CA GLN A 55 10.18 -6.10 8.77
C GLN A 55 10.09 -5.49 10.17
N ILE A 56 10.10 -4.15 10.26
CA ILE A 56 10.11 -3.42 11.53
C ILE A 56 8.68 -3.11 12.00
N MET A 57 7.82 -2.68 11.07
CA MET A 57 6.43 -2.39 11.37
C MET A 57 5.65 -3.70 11.42
N ARG A 58 5.06 -4.00 12.57
CA ARG A 58 4.10 -5.09 12.69
C ARG A 58 2.77 -4.53 12.19
N TRP A 59 2.61 -4.49 10.87
CA TRP A 59 1.36 -4.08 10.24
C TRP A 59 0.26 -5.07 10.62
N ASP A 60 -0.44 -4.80 11.72
CA ASP A 60 -1.65 -5.53 12.01
C ASP A 60 -2.71 -5.09 11.01
N MET A 61 -3.08 -6.00 10.11
CA MET A 61 -4.09 -5.74 9.09
C MET A 61 -5.43 -5.36 9.72
N ALA A 62 -5.71 -5.78 10.97
CA ALA A 62 -6.91 -5.36 11.69
C ALA A 62 -6.88 -3.85 12.02
N VAL A 63 -5.75 -3.32 12.46
CA VAL A 63 -5.60 -1.88 12.79
C VAL A 63 -5.59 -1.03 11.52
N LEU A 64 -4.95 -1.51 10.45
CA LEU A 64 -4.96 -0.80 9.16
C LEU A 64 -6.35 -0.73 8.54
N GLN A 65 -7.16 -1.79 8.67
CA GLN A 65 -8.51 -1.80 8.15
C GLN A 65 -9.42 -0.76 8.80
N GLU A 66 -9.15 -0.35 10.04
CA GLU A 66 -9.91 0.73 10.68
C GLU A 66 -9.40 2.14 10.32
N SER A 67 -8.24 2.26 9.67
CA SER A 67 -7.69 3.55 9.28
C SER A 67 -8.49 4.16 8.11
N PRO A 68 -9.03 5.39 8.27
CA PRO A 68 -9.73 6.08 7.18
C PRO A 68 -8.87 6.27 5.92
N TRP A 69 -7.56 6.45 6.10
CA TRP A 69 -6.62 6.63 4.99
C TRP A 69 -6.38 5.33 4.22
N TYR A 70 -6.24 4.20 4.92
CA TYR A 70 -6.12 2.89 4.28
C TYR A 70 -7.38 2.55 3.48
N GLN A 71 -8.56 2.83 4.04
CA GLN A 71 -9.83 2.67 3.33
C GLN A 71 -9.88 3.48 2.04
N GLN A 72 -9.38 4.73 2.06
CA GLN A 72 -9.33 5.57 0.86
C GLN A 72 -8.38 5.00 -0.21
N ILE A 73 -7.17 4.57 0.19
CA ILE A 73 -6.21 3.94 -0.74
C ILE A 73 -6.77 2.64 -1.31
N LEU A 74 -7.40 1.82 -0.47
CA LEU A 74 -8.01 0.56 -0.89
C LEU A 74 -9.13 0.80 -1.89
N GLN A 75 -10.03 1.75 -1.63
CA GLN A 75 -11.11 2.13 -2.53
C GLN A 75 -10.58 2.62 -3.89
N GLU A 76 -9.57 3.49 -3.88
CA GLU A 76 -8.97 3.98 -5.11
C GLU A 76 -8.26 2.87 -5.90
N GLY A 77 -7.57 1.97 -5.19
CA GLY A 77 -6.94 0.78 -5.77
C GLY A 77 -7.96 -0.17 -6.43
N VAL A 78 -9.09 -0.43 -5.77
CA VAL A 78 -10.19 -1.24 -6.33
C VAL A 78 -10.74 -0.57 -7.59
N LYS A 79 -11.03 0.73 -7.54
CA LYS A 79 -11.55 1.49 -8.69
C LYS A 79 -10.60 1.44 -9.89
N ILE A 80 -9.30 1.63 -9.66
CA ILE A 80 -8.27 1.51 -10.71
C ILE A 80 -8.22 0.08 -11.26
N GLY A 81 -8.34 -0.92 -10.39
CA GLY A 81 -8.36 -2.33 -10.75
C GLY A 81 -9.53 -2.68 -11.66
N GLU A 82 -10.74 -2.26 -11.30
CA GLU A 82 -11.96 -2.44 -12.10
C GLU A 82 -11.84 -1.78 -13.47
N GLN A 83 -11.44 -0.51 -13.52
CA GLN A 83 -11.26 0.21 -14.79
C GLN A 83 -10.26 -0.49 -15.72
N ARG A 84 -9.11 -0.92 -15.18
CA ARG A 84 -8.10 -1.65 -15.96
C ARG A 84 -8.57 -3.04 -16.38
N GLY A 85 -9.43 -3.67 -15.59
CA GLY A 85 -10.02 -4.97 -15.90
C GLY A 85 -11.03 -4.87 -17.04
N GLU A 86 -11.93 -3.88 -16.97
CA GLU A 86 -12.93 -3.60 -17.99
C GLU A 86 -12.28 -3.24 -19.34
N GLN A 87 -11.33 -2.31 -19.35
CA GLN A 87 -10.61 -1.92 -20.57
C GLN A 87 -9.93 -3.12 -21.26
N ARG A 88 -9.23 -3.95 -20.48
CA ARG A 88 -8.59 -5.16 -21.02
C ARG A 88 -9.62 -6.17 -21.51
N GLY A 89 -10.75 -6.31 -20.82
CA GLY A 89 -11.84 -7.20 -21.22
C GLY A 89 -12.43 -6.81 -22.57
N ILE A 90 -12.68 -5.51 -22.79
CA ILE A 90 -13.18 -4.97 -24.05
C ILE A 90 -12.18 -5.21 -25.17
N GLU A 91 -10.92 -4.81 -24.99
CA GLU A 91 -9.88 -4.96 -26.01
C GLU A 91 -9.70 -6.42 -26.46
N ILE A 92 -9.62 -7.35 -25.49
CA ILE A 92 -9.51 -8.79 -25.78
C ILE A 92 -10.77 -9.30 -26.48
N GLY A 93 -11.95 -8.80 -26.08
CA GLY A 93 -13.23 -9.16 -26.67
C GLY A 93 -13.33 -8.75 -28.14
N GLU A 94 -12.97 -7.52 -28.45
CA GLU A 94 -12.96 -6.97 -29.81
C GLU A 94 -12.00 -7.73 -30.71
N GLN A 95 -10.74 -7.90 -30.29
CA GLN A 95 -9.74 -8.66 -31.06
C GLN A 95 -10.19 -10.10 -31.36
N ARG A 96 -10.77 -10.79 -30.35
CA ARG A 96 -11.31 -12.14 -30.56
C ARG A 96 -12.53 -12.16 -31.46
N GLY A 97 -13.37 -11.13 -31.40
CA GLY A 97 -14.54 -10.95 -32.26
C GLY A 97 -14.13 -10.79 -33.72
N GLU A 98 -13.19 -9.90 -34.00
CA GLU A 98 -12.64 -9.65 -35.34
C GLU A 98 -12.02 -10.92 -35.94
N GLN A 99 -11.11 -11.57 -35.21
CA GLN A 99 -10.46 -12.81 -35.68
C GLN A 99 -11.48 -13.92 -36.00
N ARG A 100 -12.52 -14.08 -35.17
CA ARG A 100 -13.58 -15.06 -35.42
C ARG A 100 -14.44 -14.67 -36.63
N GLY A 101 -14.71 -13.38 -36.81
CA GLY A 101 -15.43 -12.84 -37.95
C GLY A 101 -14.69 -13.11 -39.26
N GLU A 102 -13.39 -12.80 -39.31
CA GLU A 102 -12.51 -13.06 -40.45
C GLU A 102 -12.46 -14.55 -40.80
N GLN A 103 -12.19 -15.42 -39.81
CA GLN A 103 -12.14 -16.87 -40.04
C GLN A 103 -13.47 -17.42 -40.58
N ARG A 104 -14.62 -16.97 -40.04
CA ARG A 104 -15.93 -17.39 -40.53
C ARG A 104 -16.22 -16.88 -41.93
N GLY A 105 -15.86 -15.63 -42.24
CA GLY A 105 -16.01 -15.06 -43.56
C GLY A 105 -15.21 -15.83 -44.63
N ILE A 106 -13.98 -16.22 -44.30
CA ILE A 106 -13.14 -17.06 -45.17
C ILE A 106 -13.75 -18.44 -45.38
N LEU A 107 -14.25 -19.09 -44.32
CA LEU A 107 -14.84 -20.43 -44.40
C LEU A 107 -16.20 -20.47 -45.12
N SER A 108 -16.99 -19.41 -45.05
CA SER A 108 -18.31 -19.32 -45.71
C SER A 108 -18.25 -18.77 -47.14
N GLY A 109 -17.12 -18.22 -47.57
CA GLY A 109 -16.91 -17.71 -48.93
C GLY A 109 -16.32 -18.71 -49.94
N ILE A 110 -16.04 -19.95 -49.51
CA ILE A 110 -15.58 -21.09 -50.32
C ILE A 110 -16.76 -22.02 -50.57
#